data_AF-A0A532DZL1-F1
#
_entry.id   AF-A0A532DZL1-F1
#
_cell.length_a   1.000
_cell.length_b   1.000
_cell.length_c   1.000
_cell.angle_alpha   90.00
_cell.angle_beta   90.00
_cell.angle_gamma   90.00
#
_symmetry.space_group_name_H-M   'P 1'
#
loop_
_entity.id
_entity.type
_entity.pdbx_description
1 polymer ?
#
loop_
_entity_poly.entity_id
_entity_poly.type
_entity_poly.pdbx_seq_one_letter_code
_entity_poly.pdbx_strand_id
1 'polypeptide(L)'
;MCALVGSDTVIGWIKTKLGIAPGETTADGLFTLTAVECLAACGTAPMMQINDDYYERLTEEKVDKILADLRTAGTSTLKSGPYMWPESTR
;
A
#
# COMPACT_ATOMS: atom_id res chain seq x y z
N MET A 1 6.58 14.64 2.37
CA MET A 1 7.35 13.75 3.26
C MET A 1 7.58 12.37 2.62
N CYS A 2 6.55 11.65 2.14
CA CYS A 2 6.72 10.31 1.52
C CYS A 2 7.78 10.22 0.39
N ALA A 3 7.90 11.24 -0.49
CA ALA A 3 8.96 11.31 -1.50
C ALA A 3 10.39 11.38 -0.90
N LEU A 4 10.55 11.92 0.32
CA LEU A 4 11.82 11.99 1.03
C LEU A 4 12.14 10.72 1.85
N VAL A 5 11.15 9.87 2.14
CA VAL A 5 11.31 8.67 3.00
C VAL A 5 11.25 7.33 2.25
N GLY A 6 11.29 7.36 0.91
CA GLY A 6 11.36 6.12 0.11
C GLY A 6 10.03 5.66 -0.50
N SER A 7 9.07 6.56 -0.72
CA SER A 7 7.88 6.26 -1.52
C SER A 7 8.23 5.80 -2.94
N ASP A 8 9.28 6.37 -3.53
CA ASP A 8 9.75 5.95 -4.87
C ASP A 8 10.28 4.51 -4.87
N THR A 9 10.91 4.06 -3.78
CA THR A 9 11.38 2.68 -3.62
C THR A 9 10.20 1.72 -3.56
N VAL A 10 9.18 2.02 -2.77
CA VAL A 10 7.97 1.18 -2.66
C VAL A 10 7.19 1.16 -3.98
N ILE A 11 7.03 2.31 -4.64
CA ILE A 11 6.38 2.40 -5.96
C ILE A 11 7.19 1.62 -6.99
N GLY A 12 8.53 1.74 -7.00
CA GLY A 12 9.41 0.98 -7.89
C GLY A 12 9.36 -0.53 -7.65
N TRP A 13 9.27 -0.94 -6.39
CA TRP A 13 9.11 -2.34 -6.01
C TRP A 13 7.77 -2.89 -6.51
N ILE A 14 6.67 -2.18 -6.27
CA ILE A 14 5.33 -2.59 -6.72
C ILE A 14 5.26 -2.62 -8.25
N LYS A 15 5.83 -1.63 -8.94
CA LYS A 15 5.98 -1.62 -10.41
C LYS A 15 6.69 -2.88 -10.91
N THR A 16 7.80 -3.26 -10.27
CA THR A 16 8.59 -4.44 -10.66
C THR A 16 7.84 -5.74 -10.38
N LYS A 17 7.13 -5.83 -9.26
CA LYS A 17 6.38 -7.03 -8.83
C LYS A 17 5.11 -7.27 -9.63
N LEU A 18 4.35 -6.20 -9.92
CA LEU A 18 3.09 -6.28 -10.65
C LEU A 18 3.25 -6.07 -12.15
N GLY A 19 4.38 -5.51 -12.60
CA GLY A 19 4.65 -5.22 -14.00
C GLY A 19 3.79 -4.09 -14.59
N ILE A 20 3.25 -3.21 -13.75
CA ILE A 20 2.32 -2.13 -14.15
C ILE A 20 2.87 -0.75 -13.79
N ALA A 21 2.47 0.29 -14.53
CA ALA A 21 2.73 1.67 -14.18
C ALA A 21 1.61 2.29 -13.32
N PRO A 22 1.86 3.39 -12.60
CA PRO A 22 0.84 4.19 -11.96
C PRO A 22 -0.20 4.67 -12.99
N GLY A 23 -1.47 4.41 -12.70
CA GLY A 23 -2.61 4.60 -13.60
C GLY A 23 -3.03 3.34 -14.34
N GLU A 24 -2.29 2.24 -14.22
CA GLU A 24 -2.62 0.97 -14.88
C GLU A 24 -3.19 -0.07 -13.91
N THR A 25 -3.93 -1.02 -14.49
CA THR A 25 -4.49 -2.18 -13.81
C THR A 25 -3.79 -3.44 -14.33
N THR A 26 -3.46 -4.37 -13.43
CA THR A 26 -2.90 -5.68 -13.83
C THR A 26 -3.84 -6.43 -14.78
N ALA A 27 -3.29 -7.27 -15.65
CA ALA A 27 -4.07 -8.09 -16.58
C ALA A 27 -5.13 -8.97 -15.89
N ASP A 28 -4.86 -9.38 -14.65
CA ASP A 28 -5.79 -10.18 -13.82
C ASP A 28 -6.99 -9.36 -13.30
N GLY A 29 -7.00 -8.03 -13.48
CA GLY A 29 -8.04 -7.12 -12.96
C GLY A 29 -8.03 -6.92 -11.44
N LEU A 30 -7.06 -7.51 -10.73
CA LEU A 30 -7.03 -7.53 -9.25
C LEU A 30 -6.37 -6.30 -8.62
N PHE A 31 -5.35 -5.73 -9.26
CA PHE A 31 -4.58 -4.61 -8.69
C PHE A 31 -4.57 -3.41 -9.63
N THR A 32 -4.92 -2.25 -9.09
CA THR A 32 -4.77 -0.95 -9.77
C THR A 32 -3.74 -0.14 -9.00
N LEU A 33 -2.63 0.24 -9.64
CA LEU A 33 -1.63 1.08 -9.02
C LEU A 33 -2.00 2.54 -9.28
N THR A 34 -2.37 3.29 -8.25
CA THR A 34 -2.61 4.73 -8.37
C THR A 34 -1.61 5.49 -7.52
N ALA A 35 -0.86 6.41 -8.14
CA ALA A 35 -0.05 7.35 -7.39
C ALA A 35 -0.98 8.45 -6.85
N VAL A 36 -1.12 8.51 -5.53
CA VAL A 36 -1.90 9.54 -4.83
C VAL A 36 -0.96 10.47 -4.07
N GLU A 37 -1.43 11.70 -3.87
CA GLU A 37 -0.74 12.71 -3.08
C GLU A 37 -0.79 12.37 -1.57
N CYS A 38 -0.50 13.34 -0.70
CA CYS A 38 -0.39 13.13 0.74
C CYS A 38 -1.64 12.48 1.38
N LEU A 39 -1.47 11.27 1.94
CA LEU A 39 -2.49 10.57 2.74
C LEU A 39 -2.42 10.92 4.25
N ALA A 40 -1.83 12.06 4.61
CA ALA A 40 -1.68 12.58 5.99
C ALA A 40 -1.01 11.64 7.03
N ALA A 41 -0.49 10.48 6.62
CA ALA A 41 0.23 9.52 7.47
C ALA A 41 1.76 9.71 7.45
N CYS A 42 2.22 10.98 7.48
CA CYS A 42 3.65 11.29 7.34
C CYS A 42 4.51 10.76 8.49
N GLY A 43 3.93 10.47 9.67
CA GLY A 43 4.64 9.96 10.85
C GLY A 43 5.00 8.47 10.79
N THR A 44 4.36 7.72 9.89
CA THR A 44 4.48 6.25 9.76
C THR A 44 4.89 5.82 8.34
N ALA A 45 5.38 6.77 7.54
CA ALA A 45 5.90 6.54 6.21
C ALA A 45 7.06 5.50 6.22
N PRO A 46 7.25 4.73 5.13
CA PRO A 46 6.40 4.65 3.93
C PRO A 46 5.08 3.89 4.18
N MET A 47 4.01 4.32 3.52
CA MET A 47 2.66 3.77 3.67
C MET A 47 1.93 3.66 2.33
N MET A 48 0.94 2.76 2.27
CA MET A 48 0.05 2.59 1.12
C MET A 48 -1.37 2.31 1.60
N GLN A 49 -2.33 2.70 0.79
CA GLN A 49 -3.74 2.40 1.00
C GLN A 49 -4.16 1.33 0.01
N ILE A 50 -4.88 0.33 0.49
CA ILE A 50 -5.52 -0.68 -0.36
C ILE A 50 -6.99 -0.70 0.03
N ASN A 51 -7.87 -0.35 -0.90
CA ASN A 51 -9.28 -0.13 -0.64
C ASN A 51 -9.47 0.86 0.53
N ASP A 52 -10.05 0.40 1.63
CA ASP A 52 -10.33 1.20 2.82
C ASP A 52 -9.35 0.92 3.97
N ASP A 53 -8.26 0.17 3.76
CA ASP A 53 -7.30 -0.18 4.80
C ASP A 53 -5.93 0.47 4.54
N TYR A 54 -5.32 1.00 5.61
CA TYR A 54 -3.96 1.52 5.60
C TYR A 54 -2.94 0.45 5.95
N TYR A 55 -1.82 0.46 5.22
CA TYR A 55 -0.64 -0.35 5.48
C TYR A 55 0.56 0.57 5.64
N GLU A 56 1.04 0.68 6.88
CA GLU A 56 2.13 1.60 7.22
C GLU A 56 3.43 0.87 7.55
N ARG A 57 4.53 1.61 7.62
CA ARG A 57 5.88 1.07 7.88
C ARG A 57 6.20 -0.08 6.92
N LEU A 58 5.97 0.18 5.64
CA LEU A 58 6.17 -0.79 4.57
C LEU A 58 7.64 -1.10 4.37
N THR A 59 7.92 -2.38 4.17
CA THR A 59 9.21 -2.92 3.72
C THR A 59 8.95 -3.78 2.50
N GLU A 60 9.97 -4.04 1.68
CA GLU A 60 9.85 -4.88 0.48
C GLU A 60 9.22 -6.25 0.79
N GLU A 61 9.67 -6.89 1.88
CA GLU A 61 9.13 -8.17 2.35
C GLU A 61 7.65 -8.09 2.77
N LYS A 62 7.26 -7.01 3.45
CA LYS A 62 5.85 -6.79 3.84
C LYS A 62 4.99 -6.57 2.61
N VAL A 63 5.44 -5.77 1.66
CA VAL A 63 4.71 -5.51 0.40
C VAL A 63 4.48 -6.82 -0.34
N ASP A 64 5.50 -7.66 -0.47
CA ASP A 64 5.38 -8.97 -1.10
C ASP A 64 4.34 -9.85 -0.40
N LYS A 65 4.37 -9.89 0.94
CA LYS A 65 3.40 -10.66 1.72
C LYS A 65 1.97 -10.11 1.58
N ILE A 66 1.80 -8.80 1.61
CA ILE A 66 0.48 -8.15 1.41
C ILE A 66 -0.08 -8.51 0.04
N LEU A 67 0.74 -8.41 -1.02
CA LEU A 67 0.31 -8.77 -2.38
C LEU A 67 -0.07 -10.25 -2.50
N ALA A 68 0.70 -11.15 -1.87
CA ALA A 68 0.40 -12.58 -1.86
C ALA A 68 -0.90 -12.91 -1.09
N ASP A 69 -1.08 -12.31 0.08
CA ASP A 69 -2.29 -12.45 0.90
C ASP A 69 -3.52 -11.95 0.12
N LEU A 70 -3.43 -10.77 -0.53
CA LEU A 70 -4.52 -10.21 -1.32
C LEU A 70 -4.87 -11.07 -2.53
N ARG A 71 -3.87 -11.64 -3.22
CA ARG A 71 -4.12 -12.58 -4.33
C ARG A 71 -4.83 -13.85 -3.88
N THR A 72 -4.53 -14.35 -2.69
CA THR A 72 -5.04 -15.64 -2.21
C THR A 72 -6.37 -15.50 -1.48
N ALA A 73 -6.49 -14.50 -0.60
CA ALA A 73 -7.59 -14.36 0.35
C ALA A 73 -8.41 -13.07 0.17
N GLY A 74 -7.98 -12.13 -0.70
CA GLY A 74 -8.63 -10.84 -0.88
C GLY A 74 -8.49 -9.87 0.30
N THR A 75 -7.81 -10.28 1.38
CA THR A 75 -7.55 -9.46 2.58
C THR A 75 -6.18 -9.81 3.16
N SER A 76 -5.50 -8.87 3.83
CA SER A 76 -4.24 -9.13 4.54
C SER A 76 -4.33 -8.70 6.00
N THR A 77 -3.75 -9.51 6.89
CA THR A 77 -3.68 -9.26 8.34
C THR A 77 -2.67 -8.19 8.71
N LEU A 78 -1.84 -7.74 7.77
CA LEU A 78 -0.79 -6.73 7.97
C LEU A 78 -1.29 -5.28 7.94
N LYS A 79 -2.62 -5.07 7.95
CA LYS A 79 -3.20 -3.74 7.98
C LYS A 79 -2.94 -3.04 9.30
N SER A 80 -2.56 -1.77 9.23
CA SER A 80 -2.41 -0.90 10.40
C SER A 80 -3.76 -0.48 10.97
N GLY A 81 -4.77 -0.32 10.11
CA GLY A 81 -6.12 0.08 10.48
C GLY A 81 -6.92 0.65 9.31
N PRO A 82 -8.20 0.97 9.52
CA PRO A 82 -9.05 1.53 8.46
C PRO A 82 -8.66 2.97 8.08
N TYR A 83 -8.98 3.35 6.84
CA TYR A 83 -8.90 4.69 6.22
C TYR A 83 -9.94 5.62 6.87
N MET A 84 -9.74 5.91 8.14
CA MET A 84 -10.36 6.96 8.95
C MET A 84 -10.01 6.59 10.38
N TRP A 85 -8.84 7.04 10.83
CA TRP A 85 -8.65 7.18 12.26
C TRP A 85 -9.54 8.37 12.69
N PRO A 86 -10.56 8.16 13.54
CA PRO A 86 -10.28 7.72 14.90
C PRO A 86 -11.25 6.66 15.42
N GLU A 87 -10.75 5.45 15.68
CA GLU A 87 -11.26 4.70 16.82
C GLU A 87 -10.42 5.08 18.04
N SER A 88 -10.80 6.21 18.63
CA SER A 88 -10.64 6.41 20.06
C SER A 88 -11.57 5.44 20.78
N THR A 89 -11.13 4.20 21.00
CA THR A 89 -11.80 3.32 21.97
C THR A 89 -10.78 2.68 22.91
N ARG A 90 -10.54 3.45 23.99
CA ARG A 90 -9.96 3.12 25.30
C ARG A 90 -8.46 2.85 25.42
#